data_AF-A0A554RPU6-F1
#
_entry.id   AF-A0A554RPU6-F1
#
_cell.length_a   1.000
_cell.length_b   1.000
_cell.length_c   1.000
_cell.angle_alpha   90.00
_cell.angle_beta   90.00
_cell.angle_gamma   90.00
#
_symmetry.space_group_name_H-M   'P 1'
#
loop_
_entity.id
_entity.type
_entity.pdbx_description
1 polymer ?
#
loop_
_entity_poly.entity_id
_entity_poly.type
_entity_poly.pdbx_seq_one_letter_code
_entity_poly.pdbx_strand_id
1 'polypeptide(L)'
;MSSSSSSSSTLMRVAVGASALLVVAGLAAFWYASNQARKAPPKAVDHAVTVTIRGNACDPNEITVPAGRTTFTIVNQSNRALEWEILDGVMVVEERENIAPGFSQTMTVKLSPGDFAITCGLLSNPRGKLHVTPSAASLAEEARPSLVNYVGALAEYQVFLRLEAATLDDAVRALADAVKAGDLAQARALYAPAHQAYKRIEPMAELFADLDARINARADYFEKREADPGFSGFHRIEYALYGQGDAKALAPVLDQLLADIETLQARLRELSVPPERLASAASKLLRRVADNLPAGGEDHYGHAELLNLQGSYEGTKKIADLLQPLLVKAAPAQQKAVDERFAAFDAALAPYRAGEGFQPAPLDDAQRQALAVPVRALAEELGKVNAALGLE
;
A
#
# COMPACT_ATOMS: atom_id res chain seq x y z
N MET A 1 58.66 -42.38 66.47
CA MET A 1 59.47 -42.81 65.32
C MET A 1 58.53 -43.27 64.23
N SER A 2 58.77 -42.74 63.03
CA SER A 2 58.00 -42.91 61.81
C SER A 2 57.95 -44.36 61.30
N SER A 3 56.89 -44.70 60.57
CA SER A 3 57.01 -45.51 59.36
C SER A 3 55.83 -45.24 58.42
N SER A 4 56.09 -44.37 57.44
CA SER A 4 55.32 -44.17 56.22
C SER A 4 55.78 -45.16 55.14
N SER A 5 54.86 -45.81 54.42
CA SER A 5 55.14 -46.46 53.12
C SER A 5 53.89 -46.41 52.23
N SER A 6 53.87 -45.52 51.23
CA SER A 6 54.27 -45.73 49.82
C SER A 6 53.19 -46.32 48.88
N SER A 7 51.94 -45.86 48.96
CA SER A 7 50.89 -46.20 47.97
C SER A 7 50.71 -45.16 46.84
N SER A 8 51.47 -44.07 46.83
CA SER A 8 51.18 -42.90 45.96
C SER A 8 51.80 -42.97 44.55
N SER A 9 52.93 -43.64 44.32
CA SER A 9 53.65 -43.51 43.03
C SER A 9 53.05 -44.32 41.88
N THR A 10 52.43 -45.47 42.15
CA THR A 10 51.92 -46.38 41.11
C THR A 10 50.61 -45.87 40.52
N LEU A 11 49.72 -45.36 41.38
CA LEU A 11 48.45 -44.75 40.99
C LEU A 11 48.66 -43.48 40.15
N MET A 12 49.67 -42.68 40.48
CA MET A 12 50.01 -41.48 39.73
C MET A 12 50.60 -41.80 38.34
N ARG A 13 51.40 -42.87 38.21
CA ARG A 13 51.91 -43.33 36.91
C ARG A 13 50.82 -43.89 36.00
N VAL A 14 49.86 -44.63 36.58
CA VAL A 14 48.69 -45.14 35.83
C VAL A 14 47.78 -43.99 35.39
N ALA A 15 47.54 -43.00 36.25
CA ALA A 15 46.77 -41.81 35.91
C ALA A 15 47.41 -41.01 34.77
N VAL A 16 48.72 -40.76 34.82
CA VAL A 16 49.44 -40.06 33.75
C VAL A 16 49.43 -40.85 32.44
N GLY A 17 49.61 -42.18 32.50
CA GLY A 17 49.51 -43.04 31.32
C GLY A 17 48.12 -43.03 30.68
N ALA A 18 47.07 -43.06 31.50
CA ALA A 18 45.69 -42.97 31.04
C ALA A 18 45.36 -41.59 30.43
N SER A 19 45.84 -40.50 31.04
CA SER A 19 45.68 -39.14 30.50
C SER A 19 46.41 -38.96 29.17
N ALA A 20 47.63 -39.50 29.02
CA ALA A 20 48.36 -39.44 27.75
C ALA A 20 47.62 -40.21 26.63
N LEU A 21 47.06 -41.38 26.94
CA LEU A 21 46.25 -42.16 25.99
C LEU A 21 44.98 -41.42 25.57
N LEU A 22 44.29 -40.75 26.51
CA LEU A 22 43.11 -39.95 26.20
C LEU A 22 43.43 -38.74 25.31
N VAL A 23 44.57 -38.08 25.52
CA VAL A 23 45.02 -36.96 24.66
C VAL A 23 45.34 -37.45 23.25
N VAL A 24 46.06 -38.56 23.10
CA VAL A 24 46.37 -39.13 21.77
C VAL A 24 45.08 -39.56 21.06
N ALA A 25 44.15 -40.22 21.76
CA ALA A 25 42.86 -40.60 21.21
C ALA A 25 42.03 -39.37 20.80
N GLY A 26 42.03 -38.31 21.61
CA GLY A 26 41.37 -37.04 21.31
C GLY A 26 41.95 -36.35 20.07
N LEU A 27 43.27 -36.31 19.94
CA LEU A 27 43.96 -35.75 18.77
C LEU A 27 43.71 -36.58 17.51
N ALA A 28 43.71 -37.92 17.61
CA ALA A 28 43.39 -38.80 16.49
C ALA A 28 41.93 -38.65 16.03
N ALA A 29 40.99 -38.57 16.98
CA ALA A 29 39.58 -38.33 16.68
C ALA A 29 39.35 -36.94 16.06
N PHE A 30 40.01 -35.90 16.57
CA PHE A 30 39.96 -34.55 16.00
C PHE A 30 40.56 -34.49 14.60
N TRP A 31 41.72 -35.12 14.39
CA TRP A 31 42.35 -35.21 13.08
C TRP A 31 41.46 -35.95 12.08
N TYR A 32 40.88 -37.09 12.49
CA TYR A 32 39.95 -37.86 11.66
C TYR A 32 38.68 -37.07 11.31
N ALA A 33 38.05 -36.44 12.31
CA ALA A 33 36.85 -35.62 12.13
C ALA A 33 37.14 -34.40 11.23
N SER A 34 38.27 -33.73 11.43
CA SER A 34 38.71 -32.60 10.60
C SER A 34 38.94 -33.01 9.16
N ASN A 35 39.55 -34.19 8.92
CA ASN A 35 39.81 -34.68 7.58
C ASN A 35 38.54 -35.20 6.88
N GLN A 36 37.55 -35.73 7.63
CA GLN A 36 36.20 -36.05 7.14
C GLN A 36 35.42 -34.78 6.76
N ALA A 37 35.42 -33.76 7.63
CA ALA A 37 34.77 -32.48 7.36
C ALA A 37 35.34 -31.77 6.12
N ARG A 38 36.66 -31.87 5.89
CA ARG A 38 37.33 -31.38 4.66
C ARG A 38 36.92 -32.12 3.39
N LYS A 39 36.46 -33.37 3.50
CA LYS A 39 36.04 -34.21 2.37
C LYS A 39 34.55 -34.14 2.09
N ALA A 40 33.74 -33.72 3.07
CA ALA A 40 32.31 -33.57 2.91
C ALA A 40 32.02 -32.32 2.05
N PRO A 41 31.41 -32.46 0.86
CA PRO A 41 30.94 -31.30 0.13
C PRO A 41 29.89 -30.56 0.98
N PRO A 42 29.84 -29.21 0.94
CA PRO A 42 28.79 -28.47 1.62
C PRO A 42 27.43 -28.99 1.15
N LYS A 43 26.45 -29.09 2.07
CA LYS A 43 25.06 -29.37 1.70
C LYS A 43 24.66 -28.32 0.67
N ALA A 44 24.43 -28.76 -0.56
CA ALA A 44 23.93 -27.90 -1.62
C ALA A 44 22.61 -27.28 -1.12
N VAL A 45 22.57 -25.95 -1.08
CA VAL A 45 21.29 -25.25 -1.01
C VAL A 45 20.68 -25.39 -2.39
N ASP A 46 19.46 -25.93 -2.47
CA ASP A 46 18.77 -26.10 -3.74
C ASP A 46 18.75 -24.76 -4.49
N HIS A 47 19.12 -24.79 -5.78
CA HIS A 47 19.18 -23.63 -6.68
C HIS A 47 20.25 -22.54 -6.38
N ALA A 48 21.26 -22.80 -5.54
CA ALA A 48 22.36 -21.86 -5.34
C ALA A 48 23.42 -21.91 -6.47
N VAL A 49 23.90 -20.75 -6.90
CA VAL A 49 25.03 -20.62 -7.84
C VAL A 49 26.32 -20.83 -7.08
N THR A 50 27.08 -21.87 -7.42
CA THR A 50 28.35 -22.16 -6.76
C THR A 50 29.50 -21.49 -7.50
N VAL A 51 30.31 -20.70 -6.78
CA VAL A 51 31.52 -20.06 -7.29
C VAL A 51 32.71 -20.60 -6.52
N THR A 52 33.60 -21.29 -7.22
CA THR A 52 34.82 -21.86 -6.62
C THR A 52 36.01 -20.99 -6.96
N ILE A 53 36.71 -20.49 -5.95
CA ILE A 53 37.91 -19.67 -6.16
C ILE A 53 39.14 -20.58 -6.05
N ARG A 54 39.90 -20.67 -7.14
CA ARG A 54 41.16 -21.43 -7.23
C ARG A 54 42.29 -20.48 -7.58
N GLY A 55 43.24 -20.32 -6.67
CA GLY A 55 44.34 -19.37 -6.85
C GLY A 55 43.83 -17.93 -6.94
N ASN A 56 43.87 -17.35 -8.14
CA ASN A 56 43.47 -15.97 -8.43
C ASN A 56 42.27 -15.87 -9.40
N ALA A 57 41.54 -16.96 -9.63
CA ALA A 57 40.43 -17.00 -10.58
C ALA A 57 39.18 -17.63 -9.96
N CYS A 58 38.01 -17.15 -10.39
CA CYS A 58 36.73 -17.78 -10.13
C CYS A 58 36.44 -18.87 -11.16
N ASP A 59 35.81 -19.94 -10.73
CA ASP A 59 35.21 -20.97 -11.57
C ASP A 59 33.75 -21.20 -11.14
N PRO A 60 32.75 -20.81 -11.96
CA PRO A 60 32.91 -20.08 -13.22
C PRO A 60 33.40 -18.63 -13.03
N ASN A 61 34.07 -18.10 -14.05
CA ASN A 61 34.51 -16.70 -14.16
C ASN A 61 33.38 -15.79 -14.64
N GLU A 62 32.49 -16.33 -15.47
CA GLU A 62 31.35 -15.61 -16.04
C GLU A 62 30.07 -16.34 -15.63
N ILE A 63 29.14 -15.59 -15.03
CA ILE A 63 27.91 -16.11 -14.45
C ILE A 63 26.73 -15.37 -15.06
N THR A 64 25.68 -16.10 -15.42
CA THR A 64 24.41 -15.51 -15.85
C THR A 64 23.27 -15.98 -14.94
N VAL A 65 22.50 -15.04 -14.39
CA VAL A 65 21.34 -15.30 -13.53
C VAL A 65 20.18 -14.36 -13.88
N PRO A 66 18.92 -14.74 -13.64
CA PRO A 66 17.81 -13.80 -13.76
C PRO A 66 17.82 -12.77 -12.61
N ALA A 67 17.36 -11.56 -12.89
CA ALA A 67 17.13 -10.53 -11.88
C ALA A 67 16.14 -10.98 -10.81
N GLY A 68 16.41 -10.60 -9.56
CA GLY A 68 15.70 -11.07 -8.38
C GLY A 68 16.63 -11.65 -7.32
N ARG A 69 16.09 -12.43 -6.39
CA ARG A 69 16.87 -13.04 -5.31
C ARG A 69 17.69 -14.20 -5.85
N THR A 70 19.02 -14.10 -5.77
CA THR A 70 19.96 -15.16 -6.11
C THR A 70 20.77 -15.54 -4.88
N THR A 71 20.98 -16.83 -4.67
CA THR A 71 21.85 -17.34 -3.61
C THR A 71 23.16 -17.83 -4.23
N PHE A 72 24.28 -17.33 -3.74
CA PHE A 72 25.62 -17.76 -4.13
C PHE A 72 26.24 -18.60 -3.02
N THR A 73 26.92 -19.68 -3.40
CA THR A 73 27.79 -20.45 -2.51
C THR A 73 29.23 -20.29 -2.97
N ILE A 74 30.04 -19.64 -2.14
CA ILE A 74 31.42 -19.27 -2.43
C ILE A 74 32.31 -20.30 -1.76
N VAL A 75 33.07 -21.04 -2.56
CA VAL A 75 33.95 -22.12 -2.09
C VAL A 75 35.40 -21.68 -2.24
N ASN A 76 36.13 -21.63 -1.13
CA ASN A 76 37.54 -21.30 -1.16
C ASN A 76 38.40 -22.57 -1.32
N GLN A 77 38.87 -22.82 -2.54
CA GLN A 77 39.86 -23.87 -2.87
C GLN A 77 41.27 -23.30 -3.07
N SER A 78 41.54 -22.12 -2.52
CA SER A 78 42.87 -21.51 -2.48
C SER A 78 43.60 -21.85 -1.17
N ASN A 79 44.82 -21.32 -1.00
CA ASN A 79 45.65 -21.51 0.19
C ASN A 79 45.63 -20.31 1.16
N ARG A 80 44.76 -19.32 0.95
CA ARG A 80 44.62 -18.12 1.78
C ARG A 80 43.15 -17.80 2.08
N ALA A 81 42.89 -17.04 3.13
CA ALA A 81 41.56 -16.46 3.33
C ALA A 81 41.27 -15.47 2.19
N LEU A 82 40.00 -15.34 1.81
CA LEU A 82 39.59 -14.51 0.69
C LEU A 82 38.26 -13.81 0.94
N GLU A 83 37.96 -12.84 0.07
CA GLU A 83 36.67 -12.18 -0.05
C GLU A 83 36.07 -12.45 -1.45
N TRP A 84 34.74 -12.42 -1.52
CA TRP A 84 34.01 -12.43 -2.78
C TRP A 84 32.94 -11.34 -2.74
N GLU A 85 33.01 -10.42 -3.69
CA GLU A 85 32.18 -9.23 -3.77
C GLU A 85 31.50 -9.18 -5.15
N ILE A 86 30.29 -8.64 -5.19
CA ILE A 86 29.62 -8.20 -6.42
C ILE A 86 29.78 -6.69 -6.51
N LEU A 87 30.27 -6.20 -7.66
CA LEU A 87 30.63 -4.80 -7.87
C LEU A 87 29.82 -4.17 -8.99
N ASP A 88 29.27 -2.99 -8.72
CA ASP A 88 28.71 -2.07 -9.72
C ASP A 88 29.65 -0.85 -9.83
N GLY A 89 30.55 -0.90 -10.82
CA GLY A 89 31.65 0.06 -10.94
C GLY A 89 32.61 0.01 -9.76
N VAL A 90 32.50 0.99 -8.86
CA VAL A 90 33.28 1.12 -7.61
C VAL A 90 32.47 0.79 -6.35
N MET A 91 31.17 0.54 -6.50
CA MET A 91 30.26 0.24 -5.39
C MET A 91 30.22 -1.26 -5.14
N VAL A 92 30.27 -1.66 -3.87
CA VAL A 92 30.01 -3.04 -3.45
C VAL A 92 28.50 -3.23 -3.32
N VAL A 93 27.95 -4.16 -4.07
CA VAL A 93 26.52 -4.53 -4.05
C VAL A 93 26.23 -5.52 -2.92
N GLU A 94 27.08 -6.52 -2.74
CA GLU A 94 27.04 -7.51 -1.65
C GLU A 94 28.41 -8.20 -1.54
N GLU A 95 28.78 -8.68 -0.34
CA GLU A 95 30.07 -9.31 -0.08
C GLU A 95 30.04 -10.43 0.96
N ARG A 96 31.03 -11.32 0.87
CA ARG A 96 31.40 -12.25 1.94
C ARG A 96 32.90 -12.27 2.13
N GLU A 97 33.31 -11.98 3.35
CA GLU A 97 34.72 -11.85 3.73
C GLU A 97 35.23 -13.05 4.55
N ASN A 98 36.55 -13.11 4.71
CA ASN A 98 37.23 -14.02 5.62
C ASN A 98 36.90 -15.51 5.39
N ILE A 99 36.65 -15.90 4.13
CA ILE A 99 36.38 -17.29 3.77
C ILE A 99 37.70 -18.05 3.86
N ALA A 100 37.91 -18.86 4.90
CA ALA A 100 39.16 -19.58 5.12
C ALA A 100 39.41 -20.70 4.08
N PRO A 101 40.68 -21.11 3.84
CA PRO A 101 41.00 -22.22 2.93
C PRO A 101 40.22 -23.50 3.25
N GLY A 102 39.55 -24.07 2.25
CA GLY A 102 38.74 -25.28 2.37
C GLY A 102 37.34 -25.07 2.95
N PHE A 103 36.94 -23.83 3.25
CA PHE A 103 35.60 -23.48 3.71
C PHE A 103 34.75 -22.91 2.57
N SER A 104 33.44 -22.93 2.79
CA SER A 104 32.46 -22.27 1.94
C SER A 104 31.59 -21.33 2.74
N GLN A 105 31.11 -20.26 2.12
CA GLN A 105 30.09 -19.37 2.67
C GLN A 105 28.95 -19.18 1.67
N THR A 106 27.78 -18.83 2.17
CA THR A 106 26.59 -18.55 1.36
C THR A 106 26.17 -17.10 1.54
N MET A 107 25.73 -16.46 0.46
CA MET A 107 25.07 -15.16 0.49
C MET A 107 23.81 -15.19 -0.38
N THR A 108 22.80 -14.41 -0.01
CA THR A 108 21.61 -14.21 -0.82
C THR A 108 21.44 -12.73 -1.07
N VAL A 109 21.39 -12.35 -2.35
CA VAL A 109 21.34 -10.95 -2.80
C VAL A 109 20.17 -10.77 -3.77
N LYS A 110 19.52 -9.61 -3.74
CA LYS A 110 18.54 -9.21 -4.77
C LYS A 110 19.27 -8.40 -5.85
N LEU A 111 19.34 -8.93 -7.06
CA LEU A 111 20.05 -8.30 -8.18
C LEU A 111 19.08 -7.64 -9.15
N SER A 112 19.38 -6.40 -9.55
CA SER A 112 18.73 -5.73 -10.67
C SER A 112 19.34 -6.17 -12.00
N PRO A 113 18.60 -6.09 -13.13
CA PRO A 113 19.17 -6.38 -14.45
C PRO A 113 20.39 -5.49 -14.74
N GLY A 114 21.44 -6.07 -15.31
CA GLY A 114 22.68 -5.34 -15.57
C GLY A 114 23.92 -6.23 -15.61
N ASP A 115 25.06 -5.61 -15.86
CA ASP A 115 26.37 -6.26 -15.87
C ASP A 115 27.18 -5.81 -14.64
N PHE A 116 27.63 -6.79 -13.86
CA PHE A 116 28.41 -6.58 -12.64
C PHE A 116 29.77 -7.26 -12.77
N ALA A 117 30.76 -6.76 -12.03
CA ALA A 117 32.02 -7.46 -11.86
C ALA A 117 32.00 -8.27 -10.55
N ILE A 118 32.72 -9.38 -10.49
CA ILE A 118 32.90 -10.15 -9.24
C ILE A 118 34.37 -10.25 -8.88
N THR A 119 34.70 -10.16 -7.59
CA THR A 119 36.08 -10.40 -7.15
C THR A 119 36.37 -11.89 -7.10
N CYS A 120 37.61 -12.27 -7.45
CA CYS A 120 38.05 -13.66 -7.44
C CYS A 120 39.13 -13.87 -6.37
N GLY A 121 38.81 -13.46 -5.15
CA GLY A 121 39.58 -13.71 -3.95
C GLY A 121 40.28 -12.48 -3.37
N LEU A 122 41.22 -11.88 -4.10
CA LEU A 122 41.79 -10.57 -3.74
C LEU A 122 41.32 -9.51 -4.74
N LEU A 123 41.08 -8.28 -4.28
CA LEU A 123 40.73 -7.13 -5.12
C LEU A 123 41.71 -6.89 -6.30
N SER A 124 42.98 -7.27 -6.17
CA SER A 124 43.99 -7.16 -7.23
C SER A 124 43.92 -8.25 -8.30
N ASN A 125 43.11 -9.29 -8.10
CA ASN A 125 42.97 -10.37 -9.06
C ASN A 125 42.12 -9.93 -10.26
N PRO A 126 42.28 -10.58 -11.43
CA PRO A 126 41.34 -10.38 -12.54
C PRO A 126 39.90 -10.64 -12.08
N ARG A 127 39.02 -9.67 -12.36
CA ARG A 127 37.60 -9.76 -12.00
C ARG A 127 36.86 -10.71 -12.94
N GLY A 128 35.92 -11.46 -12.37
CA GLY A 128 34.92 -12.19 -13.16
C GLY A 128 33.76 -11.28 -13.57
N LYS A 129 32.81 -11.83 -14.33
CA LYS A 129 31.60 -11.14 -14.79
C LYS A 129 30.34 -11.81 -14.25
N LEU A 130 29.37 -11.00 -13.88
CA LEU A 130 28.03 -11.43 -13.53
C LEU A 130 27.03 -10.68 -14.40
N HIS A 131 26.41 -11.40 -15.34
CA HIS A 131 25.34 -10.88 -16.18
C HIS A 131 23.99 -11.21 -15.55
N VAL A 132 23.21 -10.18 -15.23
CA VAL A 132 21.88 -10.33 -14.64
C VAL A 132 20.84 -10.00 -15.71
N THR A 133 20.12 -11.02 -16.17
CA THR A 133 19.10 -10.86 -17.22
C THR A 133 17.80 -10.30 -16.64
N PRO A 134 17.03 -9.50 -17.40
CA PRO A 134 15.70 -9.11 -16.99
C PRO A 134 14.81 -10.32 -16.68
N SER A 135 14.06 -10.25 -15.58
CA SER A 135 13.01 -11.20 -15.24
C SER A 135 11.65 -10.52 -15.31
N ALA A 136 10.56 -11.31 -15.37
CA ALA A 136 9.21 -10.75 -15.33
C ALA A 136 9.00 -9.89 -14.07
N ALA A 137 9.57 -10.29 -12.93
CA ALA A 137 9.50 -9.55 -11.68
C ALA A 137 10.30 -8.24 -11.73
N SER A 138 11.51 -8.24 -12.32
CA SER A 138 12.30 -7.01 -12.42
C SER A 138 11.71 -6.00 -13.39
N LEU A 139 11.14 -6.47 -14.51
CA LEU A 139 10.44 -5.61 -15.47
C LEU A 139 9.19 -4.98 -14.84
N ALA A 140 8.45 -5.75 -14.03
CA ALA A 140 7.31 -5.23 -13.28
C ALA A 140 7.75 -4.19 -12.22
N GLU A 141 8.90 -4.40 -11.56
CA GLU A 141 9.44 -3.44 -10.60
C GLU A 141 9.92 -2.14 -11.26
N GLU A 142 10.61 -2.24 -12.40
CA GLU A 142 11.05 -1.09 -13.19
C GLU A 142 9.86 -0.29 -13.77
N ALA A 143 8.77 -0.97 -14.11
CA ALA A 143 7.57 -0.33 -14.63
C ALA A 143 6.83 0.51 -13.57
N ARG A 144 7.09 0.28 -12.27
CA ARG A 144 6.45 1.03 -11.18
C ARG A 144 6.88 2.49 -11.20
N PRO A 145 5.94 3.43 -11.01
CA PRO A 145 6.27 4.84 -10.95
C PRO A 145 7.09 5.18 -9.69
N SER A 146 8.09 6.05 -9.84
CA SER A 146 8.70 6.72 -8.69
C SER A 146 7.74 7.77 -8.12
N LEU A 147 7.98 8.23 -6.89
CA LEU A 147 7.18 9.28 -6.25
C LEU A 147 7.12 10.58 -7.07
N VAL A 148 8.17 10.88 -7.84
CA VAL A 148 8.21 12.07 -8.73
C VAL A 148 7.12 12.00 -9.80
N ASN A 149 6.76 10.81 -10.28
CA ASN A 149 5.73 10.64 -11.30
C ASN A 149 4.31 11.00 -10.80
N TYR A 150 4.10 11.10 -9.48
CA TYR A 150 2.81 11.47 -8.89
C TYR A 150 2.63 12.98 -8.71
N VAL A 151 3.70 13.78 -8.83
CA VAL A 151 3.65 15.22 -8.54
C VAL A 151 2.59 15.94 -9.39
N GLY A 152 2.51 15.62 -10.68
CA GLY A 152 1.50 16.19 -11.58
C GLY A 152 0.07 15.82 -11.17
N ALA A 153 -0.17 14.52 -10.93
CA ALA A 153 -1.48 14.01 -10.51
C ALA A 153 -1.95 14.65 -9.19
N LEU A 154 -1.05 14.75 -8.21
CA LEU A 154 -1.35 15.36 -6.90
C LEU A 154 -1.64 16.86 -7.02
N ALA A 155 -0.87 17.58 -7.83
CA ALA A 155 -1.09 19.01 -8.06
C ALA A 155 -2.45 19.27 -8.74
N GLU A 156 -2.79 18.46 -9.75
CA GLU A 156 -4.08 18.55 -10.44
C GLU A 156 -5.25 18.18 -9.51
N TYR A 157 -5.08 17.17 -8.66
CA TYR A 157 -6.10 16.83 -7.67
C TYR A 157 -6.32 17.94 -6.64
N GLN A 158 -5.25 18.61 -6.21
CA GLN A 158 -5.34 19.79 -5.36
C GLN A 158 -6.13 20.93 -6.01
N VAL A 159 -6.00 21.13 -7.33
CA VAL A 159 -6.85 22.09 -8.07
C VAL A 159 -8.30 21.64 -8.08
N PHE A 160 -8.56 20.36 -8.38
CA PHE A 160 -9.91 19.80 -8.36
C PHE A 160 -10.61 20.00 -7.02
N LEU A 161 -9.94 19.67 -5.90
CA LEU A 161 -10.50 19.84 -4.55
C LEU A 161 -10.86 21.29 -4.25
N ARG A 162 -10.05 22.26 -4.70
CA ARG A 162 -10.35 23.69 -4.50
C ARG A 162 -11.56 24.14 -5.30
N LEU A 163 -11.66 23.71 -6.56
CA LEU A 163 -12.78 24.07 -7.43
C LEU A 163 -14.08 23.46 -6.90
N GLU A 164 -14.07 22.17 -6.55
CA GLU A 164 -15.26 21.51 -6.03
C GLU A 164 -15.66 22.01 -4.64
N ALA A 165 -14.70 22.36 -3.78
CA ALA A 165 -15.03 22.97 -2.49
C ALA A 165 -15.59 24.39 -2.64
N ALA A 166 -15.24 25.13 -3.70
CA ALA A 166 -15.88 26.40 -4.03
C ALA A 166 -17.32 26.18 -4.55
N THR A 167 -17.52 25.21 -5.45
CA THR A 167 -18.86 24.80 -5.91
C THR A 167 -19.76 24.39 -4.76
N LEU A 168 -19.23 23.67 -3.76
CA LEU A 168 -19.95 23.30 -2.55
C LEU A 168 -20.37 24.53 -1.73
N ASP A 169 -19.46 25.49 -1.50
CA ASP A 169 -19.77 26.72 -0.76
C ASP A 169 -20.87 27.52 -1.46
N ASP A 170 -20.78 27.71 -2.78
CA ASP A 170 -21.80 28.39 -3.57
C ASP A 170 -23.17 27.70 -3.47
N ALA A 171 -23.20 26.36 -3.55
CA ALA A 171 -24.43 25.59 -3.47
C ALA A 171 -25.08 25.67 -2.08
N VAL A 172 -24.29 25.63 -1.00
CA VAL A 172 -24.81 25.75 0.37
C VAL A 172 -25.24 27.18 0.68
N ARG A 173 -24.57 28.20 0.13
CA ARG A 173 -25.03 29.60 0.24
C ARG A 173 -26.39 29.79 -0.41
N ALA A 174 -26.58 29.26 -1.63
CA ALA A 174 -27.88 29.33 -2.30
C ALA A 174 -28.99 28.63 -1.48
N LEU A 175 -28.69 27.46 -0.90
CA LEU A 175 -29.61 26.75 -0.01
C LEU A 175 -29.93 27.58 1.24
N ALA A 176 -28.92 28.21 1.85
CA ALA A 176 -29.09 29.04 3.03
C ALA A 176 -29.96 30.28 2.74
N ASP A 177 -29.77 30.90 1.59
CA ASP A 177 -30.56 32.06 1.15
C ASP A 177 -32.02 31.68 0.92
N ALA A 178 -32.30 30.53 0.30
CA ALA A 178 -33.67 30.03 0.12
C ALA A 178 -34.37 29.78 1.46
N VAL A 179 -33.68 29.19 2.44
CA VAL A 179 -34.20 28.99 3.80
C VAL A 179 -34.45 30.33 4.50
N LYS A 180 -33.52 31.28 4.42
CA LYS A 180 -33.66 32.62 5.00
C LYS A 180 -34.83 33.40 4.39
N ALA A 181 -35.10 33.20 3.10
CA ALA A 181 -36.25 33.78 2.41
C ALA A 181 -37.59 33.09 2.77
N GLY A 182 -37.56 31.96 3.48
CA GLY A 182 -38.75 31.16 3.77
C GLY A 182 -39.29 30.39 2.55
N ASP A 183 -38.51 30.26 1.47
CA ASP A 183 -38.88 29.54 0.27
C ASP A 183 -38.56 28.04 0.41
N LEU A 184 -39.50 27.31 1.02
CA LEU A 184 -39.36 25.88 1.27
C LEU A 184 -39.24 25.06 -0.04
N ALA A 185 -39.91 25.49 -1.11
CA ALA A 185 -39.85 24.78 -2.39
C ALA A 185 -38.46 24.91 -3.02
N GLN A 186 -37.91 26.13 -3.03
CA GLN A 186 -36.56 26.38 -3.51
C GLN A 186 -35.50 25.71 -2.62
N ALA A 187 -35.66 25.73 -1.29
CA ALA A 187 -34.74 25.06 -0.38
C ALA A 187 -34.69 23.54 -0.64
N ARG A 188 -35.83 22.89 -0.88
CA ARG A 188 -35.89 21.48 -1.29
C ARG A 188 -35.22 21.26 -2.65
N ALA A 189 -35.44 22.14 -3.63
CA ALA A 189 -34.78 22.01 -4.93
C ALA A 189 -33.25 22.12 -4.85
N LEU A 190 -32.72 22.90 -3.89
CA LEU A 190 -31.29 23.16 -3.73
C LEU A 190 -30.56 22.16 -2.82
N TYR A 191 -31.29 21.42 -1.97
CA TYR A 191 -30.69 20.45 -1.04
C TYR A 191 -29.85 19.38 -1.76
N ALA A 192 -30.46 18.64 -2.70
CA ALA A 192 -29.81 17.51 -3.35
C ALA A 192 -28.59 17.93 -4.21
N PRO A 193 -28.63 19.04 -5.00
CA PRO A 193 -27.44 19.57 -5.66
C PRO A 193 -26.31 19.99 -4.71
N ALA A 194 -26.64 20.58 -3.56
CA ALA A 194 -25.64 20.98 -2.57
C ALA A 194 -24.97 19.76 -1.92
N HIS A 195 -25.76 18.73 -1.61
CA HIS A 195 -25.22 17.49 -1.04
C HIS A 195 -24.37 16.72 -2.07
N GLN A 196 -24.81 16.64 -3.33
CA GLN A 196 -24.01 16.07 -4.42
C GLN A 196 -22.64 16.74 -4.56
N ALA A 197 -22.57 18.07 -4.40
CA ALA A 197 -21.30 18.80 -4.44
C ALA A 197 -20.35 18.36 -3.30
N TYR A 198 -20.87 18.04 -2.12
CA TYR A 198 -20.07 17.45 -1.03
C TYR A 198 -19.56 16.06 -1.40
N LYS A 199 -20.43 15.21 -1.98
CA LYS A 199 -20.06 13.83 -2.39
C LYS A 199 -18.91 13.79 -3.40
N ARG A 200 -18.72 14.83 -4.23
CA ARG A 200 -17.57 14.96 -5.15
C ARG A 200 -16.22 15.10 -4.45
N ILE A 201 -16.17 15.74 -3.28
CA ILE A 201 -14.93 15.95 -2.50
C ILE A 201 -14.79 15.02 -1.30
N GLU A 202 -15.84 14.23 -1.02
CA GLU A 202 -15.92 13.33 0.13
C GLU A 202 -14.70 12.41 0.31
N PRO A 203 -14.06 11.85 -0.74
CA PRO A 203 -12.86 11.03 -0.55
C PRO A 203 -11.78 11.70 0.31
N MET A 204 -11.63 13.02 0.21
CA MET A 204 -10.66 13.78 1.02
C MET A 204 -11.32 14.46 2.22
N ALA A 205 -12.58 14.86 2.12
CA ALA A 205 -13.28 15.50 3.25
C ALA A 205 -13.40 14.54 4.45
N GLU A 206 -13.63 13.24 4.20
CA GLU A 206 -13.76 12.22 5.25
C GLU A 206 -12.47 11.98 6.07
N LEU A 207 -11.32 12.52 5.62
CA LEU A 207 -10.08 12.48 6.39
C LEU A 207 -10.13 13.40 7.62
N PHE A 208 -10.98 14.42 7.59
CA PHE A 208 -11.21 15.34 8.70
C PHE A 208 -12.43 14.87 9.49
N ALA A 209 -12.27 13.79 10.27
CA ALA A 209 -13.38 13.12 10.95
C ALA A 209 -14.24 14.07 11.81
N ASP A 210 -13.66 15.10 12.41
CA ASP A 210 -14.40 16.10 13.18
C ASP A 210 -15.31 16.98 12.29
N LEU A 211 -14.88 17.31 11.07
CA LEU A 211 -15.67 18.06 10.09
C LEU A 211 -16.69 17.16 9.41
N ASP A 212 -16.30 15.95 9.00
CA ASP A 212 -17.20 14.98 8.39
C ASP A 212 -18.39 14.67 9.30
N ALA A 213 -18.14 14.50 10.60
CA ALA A 213 -19.20 14.32 11.59
C ALA A 213 -20.16 15.52 11.73
N ARG A 214 -19.68 16.76 11.53
CA ARG A 214 -20.53 17.96 11.61
C ARG A 214 -21.25 18.28 10.30
N ILE A 215 -20.66 17.91 9.17
CA ILE A 215 -21.17 18.21 7.83
C ILE A 215 -22.13 17.12 7.36
N ASN A 216 -21.80 15.84 7.56
CA ASN A 216 -22.45 14.73 6.87
C ASN A 216 -22.83 13.53 7.76
N ALA A 217 -22.80 13.67 9.09
CA ALA A 217 -23.28 12.58 9.95
C ALA A 217 -24.80 12.40 9.82
N ARG A 218 -25.20 11.15 9.62
CA ARG A 218 -26.59 10.70 9.66
C ARG A 218 -27.09 10.59 11.10
N ALA A 219 -28.41 10.65 11.27
CA ALA A 219 -29.07 10.54 12.57
C ALA A 219 -28.77 9.21 13.30
N ASP A 220 -28.51 8.12 12.57
CA ASP A 220 -28.22 6.80 13.13
C ASP A 220 -26.91 6.75 13.94
N TYR A 221 -26.00 7.72 13.77
CA TYR A 221 -24.78 7.85 14.57
C TYR A 221 -24.99 8.54 15.92
N PHE A 222 -26.17 9.09 16.20
CA PHE A 222 -26.47 9.82 17.43
C PHE A 222 -27.37 9.01 18.36
N GLU A 223 -27.13 9.08 19.67
CA GLU A 223 -27.89 8.33 20.69
C GLU A 223 -29.39 8.68 20.63
N LYS A 224 -29.70 9.97 20.48
CA LYS A 224 -31.09 10.47 20.40
C LYS A 224 -31.57 10.67 18.96
N ARG A 225 -30.81 10.19 17.98
CA ARG A 225 -31.10 10.31 16.55
C ARG A 225 -31.45 11.74 16.13
N GLU A 226 -32.58 11.96 15.46
CA GLU A 226 -33.02 13.26 14.98
C GLU A 226 -33.28 14.27 16.12
N ALA A 227 -33.49 13.78 17.35
CA ALA A 227 -33.68 14.61 18.54
C ALA A 227 -32.37 14.91 19.28
N ASP A 228 -31.23 14.44 18.79
CA ASP A 228 -29.94 14.70 19.40
C ASP A 228 -29.51 16.16 19.20
N PRO A 229 -29.10 16.88 20.26
CA PRO A 229 -28.63 18.26 20.11
C PRO A 229 -27.35 18.38 19.27
N GLY A 230 -26.59 17.28 19.11
CA GLY A 230 -25.42 17.23 18.24
C GLY A 230 -25.74 16.96 16.77
N PHE A 231 -26.99 16.61 16.42
CA PHE A 231 -27.36 16.32 15.03
C PHE A 231 -27.43 17.62 14.20
N SER A 232 -26.49 17.75 13.25
CA SER A 232 -26.28 18.94 12.42
C SER A 232 -26.02 18.57 10.96
N GLY A 233 -25.63 19.54 10.13
CA GLY A 233 -25.17 19.32 8.77
C GLY A 233 -26.27 18.96 7.77
N PHE A 234 -25.89 18.30 6.67
CA PHE A 234 -26.76 17.96 5.55
C PHE A 234 -27.98 17.15 6.00
N HIS A 235 -27.79 16.05 6.73
CA HIS A 235 -28.91 15.19 7.13
C HIS A 235 -29.86 15.86 8.15
N ARG A 236 -29.37 16.79 8.96
CA ARG A 236 -30.24 17.62 9.82
C ARG A 236 -31.12 18.56 9.01
N ILE A 237 -30.56 19.12 7.93
CA ILE A 237 -31.27 19.95 6.97
C ILE A 237 -32.30 19.11 6.20
N GLU A 238 -31.90 17.94 5.71
CA GLU A 238 -32.77 16.96 5.05
C GLU A 238 -34.01 16.65 5.89
N TYR A 239 -33.80 16.27 7.15
CA TYR A 239 -34.88 15.94 8.08
C TYR A 239 -35.85 17.11 8.27
N ALA A 240 -35.35 18.34 8.39
CA ALA A 240 -36.23 19.49 8.56
C ALA A 240 -37.02 19.81 7.28
N LEU A 241 -36.37 19.78 6.12
CA LEU A 241 -36.98 20.11 4.83
C LEU A 241 -38.02 19.07 4.39
N TYR A 242 -37.74 17.78 4.55
CA TYR A 242 -38.56 16.71 4.01
C TYR A 242 -39.32 15.92 5.08
N GLY A 243 -38.69 15.63 6.22
CA GLY A 243 -39.31 14.90 7.32
C GLY A 243 -40.31 15.74 8.13
N GLN A 244 -39.94 16.98 8.45
CA GLN A 244 -40.80 17.90 9.22
C GLN A 244 -41.58 18.87 8.33
N GLY A 245 -41.02 19.24 7.19
CA GLY A 245 -41.57 20.29 6.33
C GLY A 245 -41.50 21.69 6.96
N ASP A 246 -40.56 21.92 7.89
CA ASP A 246 -40.35 23.20 8.57
C ASP A 246 -38.88 23.61 8.52
N ALA A 247 -38.61 24.76 7.89
CA ALA A 247 -37.27 25.32 7.74
C ALA A 247 -36.95 26.42 8.77
N LYS A 248 -37.89 26.80 9.67
CA LYS A 248 -37.73 27.94 10.58
C LYS A 248 -36.52 27.82 11.51
N ALA A 249 -36.20 26.61 11.92
CA ALA A 249 -35.08 26.32 12.83
C ALA A 249 -33.76 26.00 12.10
N LEU A 250 -33.71 26.11 10.76
CA LEU A 250 -32.53 25.73 9.98
C LEU A 250 -31.47 26.84 9.87
N ALA A 251 -31.80 28.11 10.11
CA ALA A 251 -30.84 29.20 9.94
C ALA A 251 -29.54 28.98 10.75
N PRO A 252 -29.57 28.62 12.05
CA PRO A 252 -28.34 28.32 12.79
C PRO A 252 -27.58 27.09 12.27
N VAL A 253 -28.29 26.07 11.76
CA VAL A 253 -27.68 24.84 11.21
C VAL A 253 -26.93 25.15 9.91
N LEU A 254 -27.51 25.99 9.05
CA LEU A 254 -26.89 26.43 7.80
C LEU A 254 -25.72 27.38 8.02
N ASP A 255 -25.83 28.31 8.98
CA ASP A 255 -24.72 29.19 9.34
C ASP A 255 -23.53 28.36 9.88
N GLN A 256 -23.80 27.32 10.69
CA GLN A 256 -22.76 26.38 11.13
C GLN A 256 -22.18 25.55 9.99
N LEU A 257 -23.02 25.03 9.08
CA LEU A 257 -22.57 24.28 7.91
C LEU A 257 -21.67 25.11 7.00
N LEU A 258 -22.01 26.38 6.75
CA LEU A 258 -21.15 27.31 5.99
C LEU A 258 -19.80 27.53 6.67
N ALA A 259 -19.76 27.71 7.99
CA ALA A 259 -18.51 27.85 8.74
C ALA A 259 -17.66 26.56 8.70
N ASP A 260 -18.31 25.38 8.76
CA ASP A 260 -17.63 24.10 8.62
C ASP A 260 -17.08 23.89 7.20
N ILE A 261 -17.79 24.34 6.16
CA ILE A 261 -17.31 24.31 4.77
C ILE A 261 -16.12 25.26 4.57
N GLU A 262 -16.14 26.47 5.14
CA GLU A 262 -14.98 27.38 5.11
C GLU A 262 -13.77 26.74 5.79
N THR A 263 -13.98 26.07 6.93
CA THR A 263 -12.93 25.32 7.62
C THR A 263 -12.43 24.15 6.77
N LEU A 264 -13.33 23.40 6.12
CA LEU A 264 -12.98 22.31 5.22
C LEU A 264 -12.15 22.81 4.03
N GLN A 265 -12.54 23.92 3.40
CA GLN A 265 -11.77 24.56 2.34
C GLN A 265 -10.35 24.91 2.80
N ALA A 266 -10.19 25.47 4.01
CA ALA A 266 -8.88 25.77 4.57
C ALA A 266 -8.03 24.51 4.75
N ARG A 267 -8.60 23.46 5.35
CA ARG A 267 -7.86 22.21 5.57
C ARG A 267 -7.53 21.47 4.28
N LEU A 268 -8.42 21.50 3.27
CA LEU A 268 -8.15 20.92 1.95
C LEU A 268 -7.00 21.64 1.23
N ARG A 269 -6.89 22.97 1.37
CA ARG A 269 -5.77 23.74 0.79
C ARG A 269 -4.41 23.34 1.39
N GLU A 270 -4.38 22.99 2.67
CA GLU A 270 -3.17 22.61 3.39
C GLU A 270 -2.89 21.10 3.35
N LEU A 271 -3.84 20.31 2.85
CA LEU A 271 -3.75 18.85 2.83
C LEU A 271 -2.61 18.39 1.91
N SER A 272 -1.55 17.86 2.51
CA SER A 272 -0.57 17.05 1.79
C SER A 272 -1.12 15.65 1.61
N VAL A 273 -1.44 15.27 0.36
CA VAL A 273 -1.98 13.95 0.01
C VAL A 273 -0.81 13.04 -0.39
N PRO A 274 -0.49 12.00 0.40
CA PRO A 274 0.41 10.93 -0.04
C PRO A 274 -0.16 10.22 -1.29
N PRO A 275 0.66 9.79 -2.27
CA PRO A 275 0.19 9.04 -3.44
C PRO A 275 -0.76 7.88 -3.11
N GLU A 276 -0.44 7.10 -2.07
CA GLU A 276 -1.21 5.94 -1.64
C GLU A 276 -2.61 6.31 -1.11
N ARG A 277 -2.83 7.57 -0.73
CA ARG A 277 -4.12 8.05 -0.26
C ARG A 277 -5.13 8.26 -1.36
N LEU A 278 -4.71 8.50 -2.59
CA LEU A 278 -5.61 8.71 -3.73
C LEU A 278 -6.54 7.50 -3.91
N ALA A 279 -5.98 6.32 -4.22
CA ALA A 279 -6.79 5.13 -4.46
C ALA A 279 -7.44 4.56 -3.19
N SER A 280 -6.75 4.61 -2.04
CA SER A 280 -7.29 4.04 -0.81
C SER A 280 -8.48 4.82 -0.26
N ALA A 281 -8.49 6.15 -0.38
CA ALA A 281 -9.64 6.98 -0.01
C ALA A 281 -10.87 6.69 -0.90
N ALA A 282 -10.67 6.61 -2.21
CA ALA A 282 -11.75 6.26 -3.15
C ALA A 282 -12.32 4.87 -2.88
N SER A 283 -11.46 3.88 -2.64
CA SER A 283 -11.86 2.52 -2.27
C SER A 283 -12.66 2.49 -0.97
N LYS A 284 -12.19 3.18 0.07
CA LYS A 284 -12.86 3.23 1.38
C LYS A 284 -14.24 3.90 1.29
N LEU A 285 -14.34 5.02 0.58
CA LEU A 285 -15.61 5.70 0.36
C LEU A 285 -16.61 4.77 -0.35
N LEU A 286 -16.24 4.22 -1.50
CA LEU A 286 -17.17 3.41 -2.29
C LEU A 286 -17.56 2.11 -1.56
N ARG A 287 -16.66 1.54 -0.75
CA ARG A 287 -17.00 0.41 0.12
C ARG A 287 -18.09 0.78 1.12
N ARG A 288 -17.93 1.92 1.80
CA ARG A 288 -18.94 2.45 2.73
C ARG A 288 -20.27 2.70 2.03
N VAL A 289 -20.26 3.35 0.87
CA VAL A 289 -21.47 3.58 0.05
C VAL A 289 -22.16 2.26 -0.30
N ALA A 290 -21.39 1.26 -0.77
CA ALA A 290 -21.92 -0.06 -1.11
C ALA A 290 -22.44 -0.86 0.10
N ASP A 291 -21.92 -0.60 1.30
CA ASP A 291 -22.40 -1.21 2.54
C ASP A 291 -23.66 -0.49 3.06
N ASN A 292 -23.77 0.83 2.85
CA ASN A 292 -24.91 1.64 3.26
C ASN A 292 -26.14 1.45 2.37
N LEU A 293 -25.96 1.25 1.06
CA LEU A 293 -27.07 1.12 0.10
C LEU A 293 -28.09 0.04 0.53
N PRO A 294 -27.72 -1.23 0.79
CA PRO A 294 -28.68 -2.25 1.25
C PRO A 294 -29.27 -1.97 2.64
N ALA A 295 -28.66 -1.08 3.43
CA ALA A 295 -29.13 -0.68 4.76
C ALA A 295 -30.09 0.52 4.72
N GLY A 296 -30.67 0.83 3.55
CA GLY A 296 -31.61 1.94 3.36
C GLY A 296 -30.95 3.24 2.91
N GLY A 297 -29.66 3.20 2.53
CA GLY A 297 -28.96 4.35 1.96
C GLY A 297 -28.42 5.35 2.99
N GLU A 298 -28.11 6.54 2.49
CA GLU A 298 -27.71 7.67 3.33
C GLU A 298 -28.80 8.75 3.43
N ASP A 299 -29.67 8.87 2.42
CA ASP A 299 -30.75 9.86 2.36
C ASP A 299 -32.11 9.23 2.69
N HIS A 300 -32.61 9.44 3.90
CA HIS A 300 -33.84 8.81 4.38
C HIS A 300 -35.13 9.58 4.03
N TYR A 301 -35.04 10.87 3.69
CA TYR A 301 -36.23 11.72 3.50
C TYR A 301 -36.25 12.43 2.15
N GLY A 302 -35.12 12.99 1.70
CA GLY A 302 -35.02 13.85 0.53
C GLY A 302 -34.84 13.11 -0.80
N HIS A 303 -34.60 11.79 -0.75
CA HIS A 303 -34.41 10.93 -1.92
C HIS A 303 -33.30 11.41 -2.87
N ALA A 304 -32.23 12.00 -2.33
CA ALA A 304 -31.08 12.52 -3.09
C ALA A 304 -30.09 11.44 -3.54
N GLU A 305 -30.34 10.18 -3.17
CA GLU A 305 -29.41 9.05 -3.27
C GLU A 305 -28.76 8.90 -4.67
N LEU A 306 -29.51 9.02 -5.76
CA LEU A 306 -28.98 8.94 -7.13
C LEU A 306 -28.01 10.09 -7.47
N LEU A 307 -28.31 11.31 -7.02
CA LEU A 307 -27.43 12.46 -7.21
C LEU A 307 -26.15 12.28 -6.40
N ASN A 308 -26.27 11.76 -5.18
CA ASN A 308 -25.14 11.50 -4.29
C ASN A 308 -24.23 10.37 -4.81
N LEU A 309 -24.82 9.33 -5.42
CA LEU A 309 -24.06 8.30 -6.14
C LEU A 309 -23.32 8.87 -7.35
N GLN A 310 -23.95 9.79 -8.10
CA GLN A 310 -23.30 10.48 -9.20
C GLN A 310 -22.12 11.35 -8.71
N GLY A 311 -22.29 12.10 -7.61
CA GLY A 311 -21.19 12.88 -7.01
C GLY A 311 -20.03 11.98 -6.54
N SER A 312 -20.34 10.85 -5.92
CA SER A 312 -19.35 9.85 -5.50
C SER A 312 -18.62 9.24 -6.71
N TYR A 313 -19.35 8.94 -7.78
CA TYR A 313 -18.79 8.49 -9.06
C TYR A 313 -17.83 9.54 -9.62
N GLU A 314 -18.24 10.80 -9.74
CA GLU A 314 -17.43 11.90 -10.29
C GLU A 314 -16.14 12.12 -9.49
N GLY A 315 -16.25 12.20 -8.16
CA GLY A 315 -15.10 12.42 -7.28
C GLY A 315 -14.07 11.29 -7.33
N THR A 316 -14.54 10.04 -7.35
CA THR A 316 -13.65 8.87 -7.44
C THR A 316 -13.13 8.63 -8.86
N LYS A 317 -13.91 8.96 -9.89
CA LYS A 317 -13.47 8.91 -11.28
C LYS A 317 -12.33 9.90 -11.54
N LYS A 318 -12.38 11.10 -10.95
CA LYS A 318 -11.27 12.06 -11.04
C LYS A 318 -9.96 11.47 -10.51
N ILE A 319 -10.01 10.76 -9.38
CA ILE A 319 -8.84 10.07 -8.83
C ILE A 319 -8.33 9.00 -9.80
N ALA A 320 -9.23 8.19 -10.36
CA ALA A 320 -8.86 7.14 -11.30
C ALA A 320 -8.20 7.70 -12.57
N ASP A 321 -8.73 8.80 -13.11
CA ASP A 321 -8.20 9.47 -14.30
C ASP A 321 -6.79 10.00 -14.08
N LEU A 322 -6.51 10.53 -12.88
CA LEU A 322 -5.17 11.00 -12.50
C LEU A 322 -4.16 9.87 -12.34
N LEU A 323 -4.62 8.69 -11.91
CA LEU A 323 -3.77 7.49 -11.74
C LEU A 323 -3.63 6.67 -13.03
N GLN A 324 -4.54 6.85 -14.00
CA GLN A 324 -4.59 6.06 -15.22
C GLN A 324 -3.24 6.05 -15.97
N PRO A 325 -2.54 7.18 -16.22
CA PRO A 325 -1.28 7.15 -16.97
C PRO A 325 -0.19 6.32 -16.27
N LEU A 326 -0.20 6.28 -14.93
CA LEU A 326 0.73 5.50 -14.12
C LEU A 326 0.38 4.00 -14.19
N LEU A 327 -0.91 3.69 -14.11
CA LEU A 327 -1.42 2.32 -14.18
C LEU A 327 -1.24 1.70 -15.58
N VAL A 328 -1.44 2.44 -16.67
CA VAL A 328 -1.21 1.91 -18.03
C VAL A 328 0.21 1.38 -18.19
N LYS A 329 1.20 2.09 -17.62
CA LYS A 329 2.60 1.68 -17.68
C LYS A 329 2.93 0.55 -16.72
N ALA A 330 2.52 0.66 -15.46
CA ALA A 330 2.93 -0.26 -14.40
C ALA A 330 2.09 -1.54 -14.34
N ALA A 331 0.78 -1.44 -14.59
CA ALA A 331 -0.19 -2.51 -14.37
C ALA A 331 -1.41 -2.38 -15.32
N PRO A 332 -1.24 -2.59 -16.63
CA PRO A 332 -2.30 -2.38 -17.63
C PRO A 332 -3.54 -3.27 -17.41
N ALA A 333 -3.37 -4.47 -16.84
CA ALA A 333 -4.50 -5.32 -16.47
C ALA A 333 -5.34 -4.70 -15.33
N GLN A 334 -4.67 -4.10 -14.34
CA GLN A 334 -5.37 -3.40 -13.25
C GLN A 334 -6.06 -2.14 -13.76
N GLN A 335 -5.42 -1.41 -14.66
CA GLN A 335 -6.02 -0.24 -15.31
C GLN A 335 -7.34 -0.62 -16.02
N LYS A 336 -7.30 -1.67 -16.86
CA LYS A 336 -8.48 -2.16 -17.57
C LYS A 336 -9.58 -2.62 -16.60
N ALA A 337 -9.21 -3.31 -15.52
CA ALA A 337 -10.18 -3.73 -14.50
C ALA A 337 -10.90 -2.53 -13.87
N VAL A 338 -10.18 -1.46 -13.52
CA VAL A 338 -10.76 -0.23 -12.98
C VAL A 338 -11.73 0.42 -13.99
N ASP A 339 -11.34 0.56 -15.25
CA ASP A 339 -12.20 1.10 -16.31
C ASP A 339 -13.51 0.31 -16.47
N GLU A 340 -13.40 -1.02 -16.51
CA GLU A 340 -14.57 -1.92 -16.60
C GLU A 340 -15.51 -1.75 -15.40
N ARG A 341 -14.98 -1.51 -14.20
CA ARG A 341 -15.81 -1.28 -13.00
C ARG A 341 -16.49 0.09 -13.01
N PHE A 342 -15.82 1.14 -13.48
CA PHE A 342 -16.49 2.44 -13.69
C PHE A 342 -17.60 2.33 -14.75
N ALA A 343 -17.34 1.64 -15.87
CA ALA A 343 -18.35 1.40 -16.89
C ALA A 343 -19.55 0.61 -16.35
N ALA A 344 -19.33 -0.38 -15.48
CA ALA A 344 -20.40 -1.12 -14.82
C ALA A 344 -21.21 -0.24 -13.84
N PHE A 345 -20.56 0.68 -13.12
CA PHE A 345 -21.26 1.61 -12.24
C PHE A 345 -22.10 2.62 -13.04
N ASP A 346 -21.56 3.23 -14.09
CA ASP A 346 -22.33 4.12 -14.97
C ASP A 346 -23.51 3.39 -15.64
N ALA A 347 -23.30 2.16 -16.13
CA ALA A 347 -24.36 1.33 -16.69
C ALA A 347 -25.47 1.00 -15.68
N ALA A 348 -25.14 0.84 -14.40
CA ALA A 348 -26.13 0.61 -13.34
C ALA A 348 -26.92 1.87 -12.99
N LEU A 349 -26.31 3.07 -13.14
CA LEU A 349 -26.99 4.35 -12.96
C LEU A 349 -27.83 4.74 -14.18
N ALA A 350 -27.47 4.30 -15.39
CA ALA A 350 -28.11 4.71 -16.64
C ALA A 350 -29.65 4.63 -16.66
N PRO A 351 -30.32 3.58 -16.11
CA PRO A 351 -31.78 3.49 -16.09
C PRO A 351 -32.47 4.61 -15.29
N TYR A 352 -31.74 5.31 -14.42
CA TYR A 352 -32.28 6.35 -13.54
C TYR A 352 -32.00 7.77 -14.03
N ARG A 353 -31.31 7.93 -15.17
CA ARG A 353 -30.94 9.25 -15.69
C ARG A 353 -32.16 10.10 -16.05
N ALA A 354 -32.06 11.39 -15.76
CA ALA A 354 -33.01 12.43 -16.11
C ALA A 354 -32.25 13.58 -16.81
N GLY A 355 -32.17 13.49 -18.14
CA GLY A 355 -31.31 14.38 -18.94
C GLY A 355 -29.82 14.10 -18.68
N GLU A 356 -29.04 15.15 -18.44
CA GLU A 356 -27.60 15.05 -18.16
C GLU A 356 -27.27 14.58 -16.73
N GLY A 357 -28.27 14.50 -15.84
CA GLY A 357 -28.07 14.17 -14.43
C GLY A 357 -29.16 13.25 -13.87
N PHE A 358 -29.49 13.45 -12.59
CA PHE A 358 -30.51 12.70 -11.86
C PHE A 358 -31.47 13.67 -11.18
N GLN A 359 -32.69 13.20 -10.94
CA GLN A 359 -33.67 13.91 -10.11
C GLN A 359 -33.87 13.13 -8.81
N PRO A 360 -34.19 13.80 -7.68
CA PRO A 360 -34.53 13.11 -6.45
C PRO A 360 -35.69 12.13 -6.68
N ALA A 361 -35.49 10.86 -6.33
CA ALA A 361 -36.46 9.80 -6.57
C ALA A 361 -36.28 8.67 -5.54
N PRO A 362 -37.37 8.09 -5.01
CA PRO A 362 -37.26 6.97 -4.09
C PRO A 362 -36.69 5.75 -4.82
N LEU A 363 -35.74 5.08 -4.18
CA LEU A 363 -35.28 3.75 -4.57
C LEU A 363 -35.91 2.70 -3.65
N ASP A 364 -36.28 1.56 -4.21
CA ASP A 364 -36.65 0.38 -3.43
C ASP A 364 -35.41 -0.44 -3.02
N ASP A 365 -35.60 -1.41 -2.13
CA ASP A 365 -34.49 -2.22 -1.60
C ASP A 365 -33.80 -3.05 -2.69
N ALA A 366 -34.54 -3.51 -3.69
CA ALA A 366 -33.97 -4.28 -4.80
C ALA A 366 -33.09 -3.40 -5.70
N GLN A 367 -33.52 -2.16 -5.95
CA GLN A 367 -32.74 -1.15 -6.69
C GLN A 367 -31.47 -0.78 -5.94
N ARG A 368 -31.54 -0.52 -4.62
CA ARG A 368 -30.35 -0.24 -3.80
C ARG A 368 -29.38 -1.42 -3.80
N GLN A 369 -29.90 -2.65 -3.65
CA GLN A 369 -29.06 -3.84 -3.67
C GLN A 369 -28.40 -4.06 -5.04
N ALA A 370 -29.11 -3.78 -6.14
CA ALA A 370 -28.56 -3.85 -7.48
C ALA A 370 -27.46 -2.80 -7.73
N LEU A 371 -27.65 -1.56 -7.24
CA LEU A 371 -26.65 -0.49 -7.31
C LEU A 371 -25.41 -0.77 -6.44
N ALA A 372 -25.58 -1.44 -5.29
CA ALA A 372 -24.47 -1.76 -4.39
C ALA A 372 -23.43 -2.70 -5.02
N VAL A 373 -23.84 -3.58 -5.93
CA VAL A 373 -22.96 -4.59 -6.57
C VAL A 373 -21.82 -3.95 -7.38
N PRO A 374 -22.08 -3.11 -8.40
CA PRO A 374 -21.02 -2.47 -9.17
C PRO A 374 -20.18 -1.49 -8.32
N VAL A 375 -20.79 -0.79 -7.36
CA VAL A 375 -20.07 0.10 -6.44
C VAL A 375 -19.06 -0.69 -5.59
N ARG A 376 -19.47 -1.84 -5.03
CA ARG A 376 -18.57 -2.72 -4.27
C ARG A 376 -17.44 -3.26 -5.13
N ALA A 377 -17.75 -3.70 -6.34
CA ALA A 377 -16.74 -4.23 -7.27
C ALA A 377 -15.72 -3.16 -7.66
N LEU A 378 -16.15 -1.91 -7.87
CA LEU A 378 -15.24 -0.79 -8.10
C LEU A 378 -14.36 -0.50 -6.88
N ALA A 379 -14.95 -0.50 -5.68
CA ALA A 379 -14.20 -0.31 -4.45
C ALA A 379 -13.09 -1.36 -4.27
N GLU A 380 -13.36 -2.62 -4.63
CA GLU A 380 -12.38 -3.70 -4.60
C GLU A 380 -11.23 -3.52 -5.58
N GLU A 381 -11.51 -3.10 -6.82
CA GLU A 381 -10.45 -2.86 -7.82
C GLU A 381 -9.61 -1.63 -7.48
N LEU A 382 -10.22 -0.55 -7.00
CA LEU A 382 -9.47 0.61 -6.50
C LEU A 382 -8.59 0.24 -5.30
N GLY A 383 -9.03 -0.70 -4.46
CA GLY A 383 -8.25 -1.21 -3.33
C GLY A 383 -6.98 -1.96 -3.73
N LYS A 384 -6.85 -2.41 -4.99
CA LYS A 384 -5.66 -3.11 -5.51
C LYS A 384 -4.66 -2.17 -6.20
N VAL A 385 -5.04 -0.91 -6.42
CA VAL A 385 -4.23 0.05 -7.20
C VAL A 385 -2.89 0.37 -6.52
N ASN A 386 -2.86 0.53 -5.19
CA ASN A 386 -1.63 0.83 -4.48
C ASN A 386 -0.59 -0.30 -4.62
N ALA A 387 -1.00 -1.54 -4.38
CA ALA A 387 -0.16 -2.72 -4.61
C ALA A 387 0.34 -2.80 -6.06
N ALA A 388 -0.54 -2.54 -7.03
CA ALA A 388 -0.20 -2.56 -8.46
C ALA A 388 0.82 -1.48 -8.84
N LEU A 389 0.79 -0.33 -8.18
CA LEU A 389 1.74 0.77 -8.36
C LEU A 389 2.98 0.67 -7.46
N GLY A 390 3.05 -0.30 -6.55
CA GLY A 390 4.16 -0.46 -5.61
C GLY A 390 4.21 0.60 -4.51
N LEU A 391 3.04 1.06 -4.06
CA LEU A 391 2.88 2.03 -2.97
C LEU A 391 2.64 1.35 -1.60
N GLU A 392 2.80 0.02 -1.51
CA GLU A 392 2.61 -0.80 -0.30
C GLU A 392 3.88 -1.54 0.12
#